data_AF-A0A8J4DKK4-F1
#
_entry.id   AF-A0A8J4DKK4-F1
#
_cell.length_a   1.000
_cell.length_b   1.000
_cell.length_c   1.000
_cell.angle_alpha   90.00
_cell.angle_beta   90.00
_cell.angle_gamma   90.00
#
_symmetry.space_group_name_H-M   'P 1'
#
loop_
_entity.id
_entity.type
_entity.pdbx_description
1 polymer ?
#
loop_
_entity_poly.entity_id
_entity_poly.type
_entity_poly.pdbx_seq_one_letter_code
_entity_poly.pdbx_strand_id
1 'polypeptide(L)'
;MTPDGPAPGAFAAAATTALANAYYTRLVGLPDQLRQRAQNAFTISGFLAAGLVGASALGTLAGVTAAARAAGVAGLVLWAVAAVLFARAVAGAVEPVTAGAQPGAQALAAAILRNVEAEYLAVERRRRAGQLAAALAAAATVTAVALGLLLPRPAAATRSLVHLTPEGGRAVAAACGTGAAPFAADVVDDPAPRGYLRVRPAAGPCAGRTLTIPLGAVAVVVTAP
;
A
#
# COMPACT_ATOMS: atom_id res chain seq x y z
N MET A 1 -13.23 71.29 -32.74
CA MET A 1 -13.55 69.96 -32.19
C MET A 1 -12.24 69.19 -32.05
N THR A 2 -11.51 69.42 -30.96
CA THR A 2 -10.35 68.61 -30.61
C THR A 2 -10.86 67.34 -29.93
N PRO A 3 -10.38 66.15 -30.29
CA PRO A 3 -10.76 64.93 -29.62
C PRO A 3 -10.16 64.94 -28.22
N ASP A 4 -10.98 65.13 -27.19
CA ASP A 4 -10.64 64.88 -25.80
C ASP A 4 -10.49 63.36 -25.59
N GLY A 5 -9.40 62.81 -26.10
CA GLY A 5 -8.97 61.46 -25.79
C GLY A 5 -8.53 61.42 -24.32
N PRO A 6 -8.85 60.34 -23.57
CA PRO A 6 -8.37 60.20 -22.20
C PRO A 6 -6.84 60.23 -22.19
N ALA A 7 -6.26 60.89 -21.19
CA ALA A 7 -4.82 61.01 -21.05
C ALA A 7 -4.16 59.62 -21.13
N PRO A 8 -3.02 59.46 -21.84
CA PRO A 8 -2.39 58.15 -22.09
C PRO A 8 -2.11 57.31 -20.83
N GLY A 9 -2.02 57.94 -19.64
CA GLY A 9 -1.90 57.24 -18.35
C GLY A 9 -3.19 56.60 -17.81
N ALA A 10 -4.37 57.07 -18.22
CA ALA A 10 -5.66 56.58 -17.72
C ALA A 10 -5.96 55.16 -18.19
N PHE A 11 -5.63 54.84 -19.45
CA PHE A 11 -5.77 53.48 -19.99
C PHE A 11 -4.82 52.49 -19.30
N ALA A 12 -3.58 52.88 -19.02
CA ALA A 12 -2.62 52.03 -18.31
C ALA A 12 -3.07 51.73 -16.87
N ALA A 13 -3.62 52.72 -16.16
CA ALA A 13 -4.17 52.53 -14.83
C ALA A 13 -5.42 51.62 -14.86
N ALA A 14 -6.36 51.86 -15.78
CA ALA A 14 -7.55 51.03 -15.90
C ALA A 14 -7.22 49.57 -16.27
N ALA A 15 -6.27 49.36 -17.19
CA ALA A 15 -5.82 48.05 -17.59
C ALA A 15 -5.12 47.30 -16.43
N THR A 16 -4.27 47.98 -15.66
CA THR A 16 -3.60 47.35 -14.51
C THR A 16 -4.58 47.00 -13.39
N THR A 17 -5.59 47.84 -13.11
CA THR A 17 -6.66 47.48 -12.17
C THR A 17 -7.51 46.31 -12.66
N ALA A 18 -7.86 46.26 -13.95
CA ALA A 18 -8.61 45.16 -14.52
C ALA A 18 -7.82 43.84 -14.48
N LEU A 19 -6.53 43.86 -14.83
CA LEU A 19 -5.64 42.70 -14.69
C LEU A 19 -5.48 42.30 -13.22
N ALA A 20 -5.26 43.24 -12.31
CA ALA A 20 -5.16 42.95 -10.89
C ALA A 20 -6.44 42.25 -10.40
N ASN A 21 -7.63 42.78 -10.69
CA ASN A 21 -8.89 42.15 -10.29
C ASN A 21 -9.11 40.78 -10.92
N ALA A 22 -8.74 40.59 -12.19
CA ALA A 22 -8.90 39.33 -12.90
C ALA A 22 -7.96 38.23 -12.39
N TYR A 23 -6.71 38.57 -12.08
CA TYR A 23 -5.68 37.59 -11.71
C TYR A 23 -5.49 37.42 -10.20
N TYR A 24 -5.82 38.43 -9.39
CA TYR A 24 -5.61 38.39 -7.94
C TYR A 24 -6.42 37.29 -7.27
N THR A 25 -7.72 37.17 -7.57
CA THR A 25 -8.58 36.12 -7.00
C THR A 25 -8.06 34.72 -7.35
N ARG A 26 -7.57 34.54 -8.57
CA ARG A 26 -6.98 33.28 -9.01
C ARG A 26 -5.67 32.97 -8.28
N LEU A 27 -4.78 33.95 -8.14
CA LEU A 27 -3.49 33.78 -7.45
C LEU A 27 -3.68 33.46 -5.96
N VAL A 28 -4.57 34.17 -5.27
CA VAL A 28 -4.87 33.94 -3.85
C VAL A 28 -5.54 32.58 -3.63
N GLY A 29 -6.29 32.07 -4.61
CA GLY A 29 -6.92 30.75 -4.54
C GLY A 29 -6.03 29.55 -4.92
N LEU A 30 -4.81 29.77 -5.44
CA LEU A 30 -3.93 28.66 -5.85
C LEU A 30 -3.57 27.70 -4.71
N PRO A 31 -3.22 28.16 -3.48
CA PRO A 31 -2.93 27.27 -2.36
C PRO A 31 -4.10 26.35 -2.01
N ASP A 32 -5.33 26.88 -2.03
CA ASP A 32 -6.53 26.11 -1.70
C ASP A 32 -6.83 25.05 -2.76
N GLN A 33 -6.62 25.35 -4.05
CA GLN A 33 -6.71 24.35 -5.11
C GLN A 33 -5.69 23.20 -4.90
N LEU A 34 -4.47 23.50 -4.46
CA LEU A 34 -3.47 22.47 -4.16
C LEU A 34 -3.86 21.65 -2.93
N ARG A 35 -4.38 22.28 -1.88
CA ARG A 35 -4.91 21.58 -0.70
C ARG A 35 -6.05 20.64 -1.08
N GLN A 36 -6.98 21.09 -1.91
CA GLN A 36 -8.09 20.26 -2.38
C GLN A 36 -7.61 19.05 -3.20
N ARG A 37 -6.59 19.23 -4.06
CA ARG A 37 -5.95 18.11 -4.77
C ARG A 37 -5.27 17.13 -3.81
N ALA A 38 -4.61 17.63 -2.78
CA ALA A 38 -3.98 16.78 -1.76
C ALA A 38 -5.03 16.02 -0.92
N GLN A 39 -6.19 16.63 -0.63
CA GLN A 39 -7.31 15.98 0.05
C GLN A 39 -7.88 14.84 -0.79
N ASN A 40 -8.10 15.06 -2.09
CA ASN A 40 -8.54 14.00 -2.99
C ASN A 40 -7.54 12.83 -3.05
N ALA A 41 -6.24 13.15 -3.10
CA ALA A 41 -5.18 12.13 -3.08
C ALA A 41 -5.15 11.35 -1.76
N PHE A 42 -5.36 12.03 -0.62
CA PHE A 42 -5.45 11.41 0.68
C PHE A 42 -6.61 10.40 0.74
N THR A 43 -7.80 10.77 0.27
CA THR A 43 -8.97 9.88 0.22
C THR A 43 -8.69 8.63 -0.60
N ILE A 44 -8.09 8.76 -1.79
CA ILE A 44 -7.73 7.61 -2.64
C ILE A 44 -6.73 6.70 -1.92
N SER A 45 -5.71 7.29 -1.30
CA SER A 45 -4.68 6.55 -0.57
C SER A 45 -5.28 5.80 0.63
N GLY A 46 -6.22 6.41 1.33
CA GLY A 46 -6.98 5.79 2.42
C GLY A 46 -7.80 4.59 1.96
N PHE A 47 -8.51 4.70 0.83
CA PHE A 47 -9.25 3.57 0.25
C PHE A 47 -8.33 2.42 -0.16
N LEU A 48 -7.17 2.71 -0.76
CA LEU A 48 -6.20 1.68 -1.14
C LEU A 48 -5.60 0.98 0.09
N ALA A 49 -5.25 1.75 1.12
CA ALA A 49 -4.76 1.19 2.38
C ALA A 49 -5.82 0.31 3.05
N ALA A 50 -7.06 0.78 3.16
CA ALA A 50 -8.17 0.00 3.72
C ALA A 50 -8.46 -1.27 2.89
N GLY A 51 -8.41 -1.17 1.56
CA GLY A 51 -8.56 -2.30 0.66
C GLY A 51 -7.46 -3.35 0.84
N LEU A 52 -6.20 -2.92 1.02
CA LEU A 52 -5.08 -3.83 1.30
C LEU A 52 -5.23 -4.52 2.65
N VAL A 53 -5.64 -3.78 3.70
CA VAL A 53 -5.91 -4.35 5.01
C VAL A 53 -7.06 -5.36 4.92
N GLY A 54 -8.16 -5.02 4.24
CA GLY A 54 -9.28 -5.93 4.02
C GLY A 54 -8.88 -7.18 3.23
N ALA A 55 -8.12 -7.03 2.15
CA ALA A 55 -7.60 -8.15 1.37
C ALA A 55 -6.67 -9.04 2.22
N SER A 56 -5.85 -8.44 3.10
CA SER A 56 -4.97 -9.18 4.00
C SER A 56 -5.71 -9.88 5.15
N ALA A 57 -6.87 -9.37 5.55
CA ALA A 57 -7.75 -10.00 6.54
C ALA A 57 -8.52 -11.18 5.95
N LEU A 58 -8.85 -11.11 4.65
CA LEU A 58 -9.57 -12.17 3.93
C LEU A 58 -8.65 -13.24 3.34
N GLY A 59 -7.41 -12.89 2.99
CA GLY A 59 -6.41 -13.84 2.52
C GLY A 59 -5.54 -14.35 3.66
N THR A 60 -5.42 -15.67 3.83
CA THR A 60 -4.44 -16.25 4.76
C THR A 60 -3.03 -15.85 4.30
N LEU A 61 -2.50 -14.75 4.85
CA LEU A 61 -1.10 -14.33 4.70
C LEU A 61 -0.14 -15.50 4.99
N ALA A 62 -0.59 -16.50 5.76
CA ALA A 62 0.08 -17.77 6.02
C ALA A 62 0.54 -18.51 4.74
N GLY A 63 -0.22 -18.43 3.63
CA GLY A 63 0.06 -19.19 2.41
C GLY A 63 0.93 -18.49 1.36
N VAL A 64 1.32 -17.22 1.57
CA VAL A 64 2.19 -16.48 0.65
C VAL A 64 3.67 -16.61 1.04
N THR A 65 4.56 -16.52 0.05
CA THR A 65 6.01 -16.51 0.29
C THR A 65 6.41 -15.38 1.23
N ALA A 66 7.47 -15.60 2.04
CA ALA A 66 7.98 -14.58 2.96
C ALA A 66 8.35 -13.27 2.21
N ALA A 67 8.84 -13.39 0.97
CA ALA A 67 9.14 -12.25 0.12
C ALA A 67 7.89 -11.43 -0.26
N ALA A 68 6.81 -12.10 -0.70
CA ALA A 68 5.55 -11.42 -1.00
C ALA A 68 4.95 -10.76 0.25
N ARG A 69 5.04 -11.43 1.41
CA ARG A 69 4.60 -10.85 2.69
C ARG A 69 5.41 -9.60 3.06
N ALA A 70 6.74 -9.66 2.97
CA ALA A 70 7.60 -8.52 3.27
C ALA A 70 7.33 -7.33 2.34
N ALA A 71 7.18 -7.57 1.03
CA ALA A 71 6.81 -6.55 0.06
C ALA A 71 5.42 -5.94 0.35
N GLY A 72 4.45 -6.77 0.74
CA GLY A 72 3.11 -6.32 1.14
C GLY A 72 3.14 -5.42 2.37
N VAL A 73 3.88 -5.80 3.41
CA VAL A 73 4.08 -4.98 4.62
C VAL A 73 4.78 -3.67 4.29
N ALA A 74 5.84 -3.71 3.48
CA ALA A 74 6.52 -2.50 3.03
C ALA A 74 5.59 -1.56 2.26
N GLY A 75 4.75 -2.11 1.37
CA GLY A 75 3.72 -1.36 0.66
C GLY A 75 2.72 -0.69 1.61
N LEU A 76 2.23 -1.39 2.63
CA LEU A 76 1.34 -0.84 3.65
C LEU A 76 1.99 0.31 4.43
N VAL A 77 3.24 0.16 4.86
CA VAL A 77 3.99 1.22 5.56
C VAL A 77 4.16 2.44 4.65
N LEU A 78 4.51 2.25 3.39
CA LEU A 78 4.64 3.35 2.42
C LEU A 78 3.31 4.07 2.16
N TRP A 79 2.19 3.34 2.10
CA TRP A 79 0.86 3.96 2.01
C TRP A 79 0.54 4.81 3.24
N ALA A 80 0.88 4.34 4.45
CA ALA A 80 0.69 5.11 5.68
C ALA A 80 1.55 6.39 5.68
N VAL A 81 2.82 6.28 5.26
CA VAL A 81 3.72 7.44 5.11
C VAL A 81 3.16 8.43 4.09
N ALA A 82 2.69 7.96 2.93
CA ALA A 82 2.08 8.80 1.90
C ALA A 82 0.84 9.54 2.45
N ALA A 83 -0.02 8.85 3.20
CA ALA A 83 -1.20 9.44 3.83
C ALA A 83 -0.82 10.57 4.82
N VAL A 84 0.19 10.35 5.67
CA VAL A 84 0.70 11.39 6.59
C VAL A 84 1.28 12.58 5.82
N LEU A 85 2.03 12.33 4.74
CA LEU A 85 2.59 13.40 3.92
C LEU A 85 1.50 14.23 3.22
N PHE A 86 0.46 13.59 2.70
CA PHE A 86 -0.69 14.31 2.14
C PHE A 86 -1.46 15.08 3.22
N ALA A 87 -1.69 14.49 4.39
CA ALA A 87 -2.32 15.19 5.51
C ALA A 87 -1.50 16.44 5.92
N ARG A 88 -0.17 16.32 5.98
CA ARG A 88 0.74 17.45 6.24
C ARG A 88 0.72 18.49 5.10
N ALA A 89 0.51 18.07 3.86
CA ALA A 89 0.36 18.99 2.73
C ALA A 89 -0.96 19.79 2.81
N VAL A 90 -2.05 19.17 3.30
CA VAL A 90 -3.36 19.81 3.46
C VAL A 90 -3.39 20.73 4.69
N ALA A 91 -3.04 20.20 5.86
CA ALA A 91 -3.24 20.85 7.15
C ALA A 91 -2.04 21.66 7.65
N GLY A 92 -0.85 21.47 7.05
CA GLY A 92 0.35 22.14 7.52
C GLY A 92 0.34 23.63 7.19
N ALA A 93 0.40 24.48 8.20
CA ALA A 93 0.63 25.90 8.02
C ALA A 93 1.97 26.18 7.29
N VAL A 94 2.04 27.32 6.60
CA VAL A 94 3.27 27.86 6.04
C VAL A 94 3.46 29.23 6.67
N GLU A 95 4.61 29.43 7.33
CA GLU A 95 4.95 30.72 7.89
C GLU A 95 5.13 31.76 6.78
N PRO A 96 4.55 32.96 6.90
CA PRO A 96 4.69 34.01 5.90
C PRO A 96 6.15 34.50 5.86
N VAL A 97 6.66 34.72 4.65
CA VAL A 97 8.02 35.26 4.42
C VAL A 97 8.11 36.71 4.87
N THR A 98 7.04 37.48 4.67
CA THR A 98 6.93 38.87 5.13
C THR A 98 5.71 39.00 6.03
N ALA A 99 5.92 39.44 7.26
CA ALA A 99 4.86 39.73 8.24
C ALA A 99 4.90 41.20 8.69
N GLY A 100 3.81 41.67 9.29
CA GLY A 100 3.72 43.03 9.84
C GLY A 100 3.27 44.11 8.85
N ALA A 101 3.15 45.34 9.35
CA ALA A 101 2.68 46.49 8.59
C ALA A 101 3.62 46.85 7.42
N GLN A 102 3.04 47.11 6.25
CA GLN A 102 3.78 47.48 5.05
C GLN A 102 3.66 49.00 4.82
N PRO A 103 4.73 49.67 4.34
CA PRO A 103 4.78 51.14 4.26
C PRO A 103 3.86 51.76 3.19
N GLY A 104 3.19 50.95 2.37
CA GLY A 104 2.25 51.42 1.35
C GLY A 104 1.63 50.28 0.54
N ALA A 105 0.65 50.62 -0.30
CA ALA A 105 -0.14 49.66 -1.06
C ALA A 105 0.71 48.78 -2.02
N GLN A 106 1.70 49.36 -2.69
CA GLN A 106 2.60 48.59 -3.57
C GLN A 106 3.48 47.61 -2.79
N ALA A 107 4.04 48.03 -1.66
CA ALA A 107 4.82 47.16 -0.78
C ALA A 107 3.97 46.03 -0.20
N LEU A 108 2.72 46.34 0.16
CA LEU A 108 1.73 45.36 0.60
C LEU A 108 1.42 44.33 -0.49
N ALA A 109 1.12 44.77 -1.71
CA ALA A 109 0.85 43.87 -2.84
C ALA A 109 2.05 42.96 -3.12
N ALA A 110 3.27 43.51 -3.13
CA ALA A 110 4.49 42.72 -3.32
C ALA A 110 4.72 41.71 -2.18
N ALA A 111 4.44 42.08 -0.93
CA ALA A 111 4.54 41.18 0.22
C ALA A 111 3.52 40.03 0.12
N ILE A 112 2.27 40.33 -0.25
CA ILE A 112 1.22 39.32 -0.48
C ILE A 112 1.66 38.33 -1.56
N LEU A 113 2.12 38.82 -2.71
CA LEU A 113 2.56 37.96 -3.82
C LEU A 113 3.71 37.04 -3.40
N ARG A 114 4.72 37.55 -2.68
CA ARG A 114 5.83 36.74 -2.16
C ARG A 114 5.36 35.67 -1.17
N ASN A 115 4.44 36.01 -0.28
CA ASN A 115 3.88 35.05 0.68
C ASN A 115 3.08 33.95 -0.03
N VAL A 116 2.24 34.31 -1.01
CA VAL A 116 1.47 33.34 -1.82
C VAL A 116 2.39 32.41 -2.60
N GLU A 117 3.44 32.94 -3.23
CA GLU A 117 4.43 32.13 -3.95
C GLU A 117 5.15 31.15 -3.01
N ALA A 118 5.59 31.63 -1.84
CA ALA A 118 6.26 30.80 -0.85
C ALA A 118 5.34 29.69 -0.32
N GLU A 119 4.07 30.00 -0.03
CA GLU A 119 3.06 29.03 0.37
C GLU A 119 2.83 27.99 -0.71
N TYR A 120 2.64 28.43 -1.96
CA TYR A 120 2.49 27.54 -3.12
C TYR A 120 3.66 26.57 -3.25
N LEU A 121 4.90 27.06 -3.24
CA LEU A 121 6.10 26.22 -3.37
C LEU A 121 6.25 25.24 -2.21
N ALA A 122 5.91 25.66 -0.98
CA ALA A 122 5.94 24.80 0.19
C ALA A 122 4.90 23.67 0.12
N VAL A 123 3.65 23.99 -0.24
CA VAL A 123 2.58 23.01 -0.42
C VAL A 123 2.89 22.06 -1.58
N GLU A 124 3.37 22.57 -2.70
CA GLU A 124 3.74 21.77 -3.87
C GLU A 124 4.88 20.78 -3.55
N ARG A 125 5.89 21.19 -2.78
CA ARG A 125 6.96 20.29 -2.33
C ARG A 125 6.42 19.16 -1.45
N ARG A 126 5.55 19.48 -0.49
CA ARG A 126 4.91 18.48 0.39
C ARG A 126 4.04 17.51 -0.43
N ARG A 127 3.27 18.03 -1.38
CA ARG A 127 2.45 17.23 -2.31
C ARG A 127 3.29 16.27 -3.14
N ARG A 128 4.39 16.75 -3.75
CA ARG A 128 5.32 15.91 -4.53
C ARG A 128 5.94 14.81 -3.70
N ALA A 129 6.33 15.10 -2.46
CA ALA A 129 6.84 14.07 -1.54
C ALA A 129 5.78 12.99 -1.27
N GLY A 130 4.52 13.38 -1.02
CA GLY A 130 3.40 12.44 -0.87
C GLY A 130 3.16 11.61 -2.13
N GLN A 131 3.23 12.22 -3.31
CA GLN A 131 3.07 11.52 -4.60
C GLN A 131 4.19 10.50 -4.84
N LEU A 132 5.45 10.86 -4.54
CA LEU A 132 6.57 9.93 -4.65
C LEU A 132 6.40 8.73 -3.70
N ALA A 133 6.02 8.98 -2.44
CA ALA A 133 5.74 7.92 -1.49
C ALA A 133 4.60 7.00 -1.96
N ALA A 134 3.51 7.57 -2.50
CA ALA A 134 2.40 6.79 -3.05
C ALA A 134 2.82 5.96 -4.29
N ALA A 135 3.66 6.51 -5.17
CA ALA A 135 4.18 5.78 -6.32
C ALA A 135 5.05 4.59 -5.89
N LEU A 136 5.93 4.78 -4.90
CA LEU A 136 6.72 3.71 -4.31
C LEU A 136 5.83 2.66 -3.62
N ALA A 137 4.80 3.09 -2.90
CA ALA A 137 3.83 2.20 -2.26
C ALA A 137 3.12 1.32 -3.30
N ALA A 138 2.63 1.93 -4.38
CA ALA A 138 1.99 1.21 -5.48
C ALA A 138 2.94 0.21 -6.14
N ALA A 139 4.19 0.59 -6.40
CA ALA A 139 5.20 -0.31 -6.95
C ALA A 139 5.49 -1.49 -6.02
N ALA A 140 5.60 -1.25 -4.70
CA ALA A 140 5.77 -2.30 -3.71
C ALA A 140 4.55 -3.25 -3.66
N THR A 141 3.32 -2.72 -3.74
CA THR A 141 2.10 -3.53 -3.81
C THR A 141 2.07 -4.39 -5.07
N VAL A 142 2.35 -3.82 -6.24
CA VAL A 142 2.43 -4.58 -7.51
C VAL A 142 3.50 -5.67 -7.42
N THR A 143 4.64 -5.37 -6.82
CA THR A 143 5.73 -6.34 -6.61
C THR A 143 5.28 -7.46 -5.68
N ALA A 144 4.59 -7.15 -4.58
CA ALA A 144 4.05 -8.14 -3.66
C ALA A 144 3.07 -9.09 -4.36
N VAL A 145 2.17 -8.54 -5.20
CA VAL A 145 1.23 -9.32 -6.01
C VAL A 145 1.97 -10.19 -7.01
N ALA A 146 2.92 -9.62 -7.77
CA ALA A 146 3.72 -10.37 -8.74
C ALA A 146 4.49 -11.51 -8.08
N LEU A 147 5.14 -11.28 -6.94
CA LEU A 147 5.83 -12.32 -6.17
C LEU A 147 4.86 -13.39 -5.66
N GLY A 148 3.66 -13.02 -5.23
CA GLY A 148 2.64 -13.96 -4.77
C GLY A 148 2.05 -14.84 -5.87
N LEU A 149 2.07 -14.37 -7.13
CA LEU A 149 1.58 -15.09 -8.29
C LEU A 149 2.67 -15.92 -8.99
N LEU A 150 3.89 -15.38 -9.08
CA LEU A 150 4.96 -15.96 -9.87
C LEU A 150 5.88 -16.90 -9.07
N LEU A 151 6.04 -16.66 -7.77
CA LEU A 151 6.84 -17.56 -6.95
C LEU A 151 6.01 -18.77 -6.50
N PRO A 152 6.58 -19.98 -6.54
CA PRO A 152 5.96 -21.15 -5.95
C PRO A 152 5.60 -20.86 -4.49
N ARG A 153 4.35 -21.12 -4.13
CA ARG A 153 3.94 -21.04 -2.73
C ARG A 153 4.71 -22.12 -1.98
N PRO A 154 5.32 -21.80 -0.82
CA PRO A 154 5.86 -22.85 0.03
C PRO A 154 4.67 -23.74 0.37
N ALA A 155 4.79 -25.04 0.10
CA ALA A 155 3.71 -25.97 0.40
C ALA A 155 3.38 -25.80 1.89
N ALA A 156 2.17 -25.33 2.19
CA ALA A 156 1.73 -25.20 3.56
C ALA A 156 1.78 -26.60 4.16
N ALA A 157 2.60 -26.74 5.19
CA ALA A 157 2.83 -28.00 5.86
C ALA A 157 2.13 -27.88 7.21
N THR A 158 0.95 -28.49 7.33
CA THR A 158 0.18 -28.42 8.57
C THR A 158 0.49 -29.65 9.40
N ARG A 159 1.13 -29.43 10.56
CA ARG A 159 1.45 -30.51 11.49
C ARG A 159 0.16 -31.17 11.96
N SER A 160 0.04 -32.46 11.66
CA SER A 160 -1.16 -33.25 11.92
C SER A 160 -0.79 -34.63 12.47
N LEU A 161 -1.69 -35.19 13.27
CA LEU A 161 -1.66 -36.60 13.65
C LEU A 161 -2.45 -37.38 12.60
N VAL A 162 -1.77 -38.28 11.89
CA VAL A 162 -2.38 -39.10 10.84
C VAL A 162 -2.65 -40.48 11.42
N HIS A 163 -3.93 -40.81 11.54
CA HIS A 163 -4.39 -42.15 11.89
C HIS A 163 -4.60 -42.93 10.60
N LEU A 164 -3.95 -44.08 10.49
CA LEU A 164 -4.07 -44.97 9.34
C LEU A 164 -5.07 -46.09 9.63
N THR A 165 -5.68 -46.63 8.58
CA THR A 165 -6.36 -47.92 8.69
C THR A 165 -5.34 -49.03 8.94
N PRO A 166 -5.72 -50.23 9.42
CA PRO A 166 -4.80 -51.34 9.59
C PRO A 166 -4.05 -51.72 8.29
N GLU A 167 -4.69 -51.59 7.14
CA GLU A 167 -4.08 -51.77 5.82
C GLU A 167 -3.06 -50.67 5.50
N GLY A 168 -3.43 -49.41 5.73
CA GLY A 168 -2.52 -48.27 5.57
C GLY A 168 -1.30 -48.34 6.47
N GLY A 169 -1.50 -48.74 7.73
CA GLY A 169 -0.42 -48.95 8.70
C GLY A 169 0.57 -50.00 8.23
N ARG A 170 0.10 -51.13 7.69
CA ARG A 170 0.98 -52.16 7.09
C ARG A 170 1.73 -51.66 5.87
N ALA A 171 1.08 -50.91 4.98
CA ALA A 171 1.72 -50.35 3.80
C ALA A 171 2.81 -49.33 4.16
N VAL A 172 2.52 -48.44 5.11
CA VAL A 172 3.51 -47.47 5.62
C VAL A 172 4.62 -48.18 6.39
N ALA A 173 4.32 -49.21 7.18
CA ALA A 173 5.32 -50.03 7.86
C ALA A 173 6.28 -50.70 6.86
N ALA A 174 5.75 -51.24 5.77
CA ALA A 174 6.55 -51.87 4.72
C ALA A 174 7.47 -50.85 4.03
N ALA A 175 6.99 -49.62 3.81
CA ALA A 175 7.78 -48.56 3.17
C ALA A 175 8.80 -47.89 4.11
N CYS A 176 8.46 -47.75 5.40
CA CYS A 176 9.18 -46.93 6.37
C CYS A 176 9.84 -47.74 7.50
N GLY A 177 9.71 -49.06 7.52
CA GLY A 177 10.26 -49.93 8.57
C GLY A 177 9.56 -49.81 9.94
N THR A 178 8.60 -48.90 10.09
CA THR A 178 7.87 -48.67 11.34
C THR A 178 6.38 -48.46 11.07
N GLY A 179 5.52 -49.26 11.70
CA GLY A 179 4.06 -49.25 11.50
C GLY A 179 3.26 -48.55 12.59
N ALA A 180 3.88 -47.71 13.41
CA ALA A 180 3.18 -47.06 14.52
C ALA A 180 2.18 -46.03 13.99
N ALA A 181 0.89 -46.31 14.17
CA ALA A 181 -0.21 -45.35 14.03
C ALA A 181 -0.78 -45.05 15.42
N PRO A 182 -1.18 -43.80 15.74
CA PRO A 182 -0.99 -42.61 14.91
C PRO A 182 0.48 -42.17 14.84
N PHE A 183 0.83 -41.43 13.79
CA PHE A 183 2.14 -40.78 13.72
C PHE A 183 1.97 -39.29 13.38
N ALA A 184 2.87 -38.48 13.92
CA ALA A 184 2.94 -37.07 13.61
C ALA A 184 3.57 -36.85 12.23
N ALA A 185 2.90 -36.11 11.37
CA ALA A 185 3.37 -35.76 10.05
C ALA A 185 2.89 -34.37 9.65
N ASP A 186 3.66 -33.69 8.81
CA ASP A 186 3.21 -32.46 8.18
C ASP A 186 2.43 -32.83 6.91
N VAL A 187 1.15 -32.49 6.88
CA VAL A 187 0.30 -32.66 5.68
C VAL A 187 0.71 -31.58 4.68
N VAL A 188 1.11 -31.98 3.48
CA VAL A 188 1.63 -31.08 2.45
C VAL A 188 0.49 -30.68 1.53
N ASP A 189 0.10 -29.40 1.55
CA ASP A 189 -0.95 -28.80 0.70
C ASP A 189 -0.54 -28.58 -0.77
N ASP A 190 0.26 -29.50 -1.33
CA ASP A 190 0.60 -29.52 -2.75
C ASP A 190 -0.39 -30.44 -3.47
N PRO A 191 -0.93 -30.09 -4.66
CA PRO A 191 -1.82 -30.96 -5.45
C PRO A 191 -1.36 -32.41 -5.46
N ALA A 192 -2.07 -33.23 -4.68
CA ALA A 192 -1.93 -34.68 -4.72
C ALA A 192 -2.76 -35.22 -5.90
N PRO A 193 -2.38 -36.35 -6.51
CA PRO A 193 -3.28 -37.09 -7.37
C PRO A 193 -4.61 -37.32 -6.66
N ARG A 194 -5.74 -37.25 -7.39
CA ARG A 194 -7.07 -37.47 -6.81
C ARG A 194 -7.08 -38.79 -6.04
N GLY A 195 -7.54 -38.74 -4.78
CA GLY A 195 -7.63 -39.93 -3.93
C GLY A 195 -6.40 -40.20 -3.06
N TYR A 196 -5.42 -39.28 -2.98
CA TYR A 196 -4.22 -39.45 -2.16
C TYR A 196 -3.98 -38.26 -1.22
N LEU A 197 -3.33 -38.53 -0.08
CA LEU A 197 -2.84 -37.57 0.89
C LEU A 197 -1.31 -37.57 0.88
N ARG A 198 -0.69 -36.40 0.76
CA ARG A 198 0.77 -36.25 0.86
C ARG A 198 1.15 -35.83 2.27
N VAL A 199 1.99 -36.62 2.92
CA VAL A 199 2.43 -36.35 4.31
C VAL A 199 3.94 -36.49 4.41
N ARG A 200 4.55 -35.68 5.28
CA ARG A 200 5.97 -35.77 5.62
C ARG A 200 6.10 -36.17 7.09
N PRO A 201 6.47 -37.42 7.41
CA PRO A 201 6.62 -37.85 8.80
C PRO A 201 7.61 -36.95 9.55
N ALA A 202 7.25 -36.56 10.77
CA ALA A 202 8.08 -35.68 11.61
C ALA A 202 9.28 -36.43 12.25
N ALA A 203 9.18 -37.76 12.38
CA ALA A 203 10.19 -38.61 13.01
C ALA A 203 10.21 -40.01 12.39
N GLY A 204 11.23 -40.81 12.74
CA GLY A 204 11.39 -42.19 12.28
C GLY A 204 12.16 -42.33 10.96
N PRO A 205 12.23 -43.55 10.40
CA PRO A 205 13.09 -43.84 9.24
C PRO A 205 12.65 -43.14 7.93
N CYS A 206 11.40 -42.68 7.88
CA CYS A 206 10.85 -41.87 6.79
C CYS A 206 10.85 -40.36 7.08
N ALA A 207 11.48 -39.89 8.15
CA ALA A 207 11.55 -38.46 8.46
C ALA A 207 12.08 -37.65 7.28
N GLY A 208 11.39 -36.56 6.94
CA GLY A 208 11.76 -35.68 5.82
C GLY A 208 11.36 -36.18 4.42
N ARG A 209 10.96 -37.45 4.27
CA ARG A 209 10.46 -37.99 2.99
C ARG A 209 8.98 -37.66 2.82
N THR A 210 8.57 -37.39 1.58
CA THR A 210 7.15 -37.17 1.27
C THR A 210 6.51 -38.51 0.90
N LEU A 211 5.58 -38.97 1.73
CA LEU A 211 4.79 -40.17 1.49
C LEU A 211 3.49 -39.78 0.81
N THR A 212 3.04 -40.59 -0.16
CA THR A 212 1.74 -40.42 -0.82
C THR A 212 0.86 -41.60 -0.42
N ILE A 213 -0.14 -41.34 0.41
CA ILE A 213 -0.97 -42.35 1.06
C ILE A 213 -2.37 -42.30 0.43
N PRO A 214 -2.95 -43.41 -0.06
CA PRO A 214 -4.33 -43.42 -0.55
C PRO A 214 -5.29 -42.96 0.55
N LEU A 215 -6.31 -42.15 0.22
CA LEU A 215 -7.27 -41.66 1.21
C LEU A 215 -8.03 -42.81 1.90
N GLY A 216 -8.27 -43.92 1.20
CA GLY A 216 -8.86 -45.13 1.82
C GLY A 216 -7.96 -45.83 2.85
N ALA A 217 -6.67 -45.49 2.88
CA ALA A 217 -5.70 -45.98 3.87
C ALA A 217 -5.57 -45.03 5.08
N VAL A 218 -6.25 -43.88 5.06
CA VAL A 218 -6.28 -42.88 6.14
C VAL A 218 -7.60 -43.00 6.88
N ALA A 219 -7.56 -43.26 8.19
CA ALA A 219 -8.74 -43.34 9.03
C ALA A 219 -9.22 -41.94 9.46
N VAL A 220 -8.31 -41.11 9.96
CA VAL A 220 -8.59 -39.70 10.33
C VAL A 220 -7.31 -38.88 10.33
N VAL A 221 -7.42 -37.60 9.98
CA VAL A 221 -6.33 -36.62 10.13
C VAL A 221 -6.77 -35.63 11.20
N VAL A 222 -6.02 -35.58 12.30
CA VAL A 222 -6.25 -34.64 13.39
C VAL A 222 -5.23 -33.52 13.28
N THR A 223 -5.67 -32.35 12.86
CA THR A 223 -4.83 -31.15 12.79
C THR A 223 -4.49 -30.71 14.21
N ALA A 224 -3.20 -30.51 14.51
CA ALA A 224 -2.82 -29.96 15.80
C ALA A 224 -3.29 -28.49 15.89
N PRO A 225 -3.82 -28.04 17.05
CA PRO A 225 -4.18 -26.64 17.26
C PRO A 225 -2.97 -25.70 17.21
#